data_AF-A0A091C656-F1
#
_entry.id   AF-A0A091C656-F1
#
_cell.length_a   1.000
_cell.length_b   1.000
_cell.length_c   1.000
_cell.angle_alpha   90.00
_cell.angle_beta   90.00
_cell.angle_gamma   90.00
#
_symmetry.space_group_name_H-M   'P 1'
#
loop_
_entity.id
_entity.type
_entity.pdbx_description
1 polymer ?
#
loop_
_entity_poly.entity_id
_entity_poly.type
_entity_poly.pdbx_seq_one_letter_code
_entity_poly.pdbx_strand_id
1 'polypeptide(L)'
;MDGKLNGVAFRQTLEPDGQLSHWLRVDGELLEAAGVRAGDLVTVEVAPVAEEPEPAVPEDLADALRANPEANQGWHATTPVARLDWIHWITSAKQARTRGKRIADACDMLASGKRRVCCFDPSGFYSKAFTSPKAKEP
;
A
#
# COMPACT_ATOMS: atom_id res chain seq x y z
N MET A 1 -2.66 10.56 -1.80
CA MET A 1 -3.61 11.58 -2.29
C MET A 1 -3.96 12.56 -1.18
N ASP A 2 -4.39 13.76 -1.56
CA ASP A 2 -5.05 14.71 -0.65
C ASP A 2 -6.55 14.62 -0.82
N GLY A 3 -7.30 14.81 0.25
CA GLY A 3 -8.74 14.85 0.18
C GLY A 3 -9.38 15.68 1.27
N LYS A 4 -10.69 15.90 1.12
CA LYS A 4 -11.53 16.50 2.16
C LYS A 4 -12.80 15.69 2.34
N LEU A 5 -13.19 15.45 3.59
CA LEU A 5 -14.46 14.85 3.99
C LEU A 5 -15.29 15.93 4.70
N ASN A 6 -16.37 16.39 4.08
CA ASN A 6 -17.16 17.53 4.57
C ASN A 6 -16.27 18.76 4.94
N GLY A 7 -15.25 19.02 4.13
CA GLY A 7 -14.29 20.12 4.35
C GLY A 7 -13.11 19.78 5.27
N VAL A 8 -13.14 18.67 6.01
CA VAL A 8 -12.02 18.22 6.85
C VAL A 8 -10.95 17.58 6.00
N ALA A 9 -9.77 18.19 5.96
CA ALA A 9 -8.65 17.71 5.17
C ALA A 9 -8.08 16.40 5.73
N PHE A 10 -7.72 15.50 4.82
CA PHE A 10 -6.99 14.28 5.14
C PHE A 10 -6.02 13.94 4.01
N ARG A 11 -4.99 13.16 4.34
CA ARG A 11 -4.00 12.65 3.37
C ARG A 11 -3.81 11.16 3.59
N GLN A 12 -4.08 10.36 2.56
CA GLN A 12 -3.95 8.91 2.63
C GLN A 12 -3.58 8.31 1.26
N THR A 13 -3.01 7.11 1.28
CA THR A 13 -2.86 6.26 0.10
C THR A 13 -4.17 5.48 -0.10
N LEU A 14 -4.66 5.44 -1.34
CA LEU A 14 -5.82 4.60 -1.67
C LEU A 14 -5.35 3.18 -1.90
N GLU A 15 -6.04 2.22 -1.29
CA GLU A 15 -5.68 0.81 -1.36
C GLU A 15 -6.49 0.11 -2.46
N PRO A 16 -5.89 -0.78 -3.26
CA PRO A 16 -6.61 -1.53 -4.28
C PRO A 16 -7.71 -2.40 -3.65
N ASP A 17 -8.87 -2.45 -4.28
CA ASP A 17 -10.02 -3.23 -3.79
C ASP A 17 -10.13 -4.63 -4.42
N GLY A 18 -9.22 -4.98 -5.33
CA GLY A 18 -9.24 -6.24 -6.08
C GLY A 18 -10.34 -6.32 -7.15
N GLN A 19 -11.04 -5.22 -7.42
CA GLN A 19 -12.14 -5.08 -8.38
C GLN A 19 -11.89 -3.94 -9.38
N LEU A 20 -10.61 -3.70 -9.70
CA LEU A 20 -10.17 -2.63 -10.61
C LEU A 20 -10.52 -1.22 -10.11
N SER A 21 -10.71 -1.06 -8.80
CA SER A 21 -10.90 0.22 -8.14
C SER A 21 -10.07 0.28 -6.85
N HIS A 22 -10.31 1.31 -6.04
CA HIS A 22 -9.65 1.52 -4.77
C HIS A 22 -10.67 1.83 -3.68
N TRP A 23 -10.27 1.62 -2.43
CA TRP A 23 -11.04 2.02 -1.26
C TRP A 23 -10.29 3.05 -0.42
N LEU A 24 -11.06 3.90 0.24
CA LEU A 24 -10.59 4.91 1.17
C LEU A 24 -10.93 4.46 2.59
N ARG A 25 -9.93 4.44 3.48
CA ARG A 25 -10.18 4.26 4.90
C ARG A 25 -10.72 5.55 5.50
N VAL A 26 -11.89 5.48 6.12
CA VAL A 26 -12.42 6.53 6.99
C VAL A 26 -12.38 5.99 8.41
N ASP A 27 -11.34 6.36 9.15
CA ASP A 27 -11.14 5.92 10.52
C ASP A 27 -11.92 6.79 11.52
N GLY A 28 -11.91 6.39 12.80
CA GLY A 28 -12.64 7.08 13.84
C GLY A 28 -12.22 8.55 13.99
N GLU A 29 -10.93 8.86 13.84
CA GLU A 29 -10.44 10.23 13.93
C GLU A 29 -11.03 11.12 12.82
N LEU A 30 -11.05 10.62 11.58
CA LEU A 30 -11.65 11.34 10.46
C LEU A 30 -13.18 11.46 10.57
N LEU A 31 -13.87 10.42 11.05
CA LEU A 31 -15.31 10.46 11.29
C LEU A 31 -15.68 11.52 12.34
N GLU A 32 -14.99 11.51 13.48
CA GLU A 32 -15.23 12.46 14.57
C GLU A 32 -14.92 13.89 14.14
N ALA A 33 -13.79 14.11 13.46
CA ALA A 33 -13.40 15.43 12.98
C ALA A 33 -14.39 15.99 11.95
N ALA A 34 -14.92 15.14 11.06
CA ALA A 34 -15.91 15.53 10.07
C ALA A 34 -17.35 15.59 10.63
N GLY A 35 -17.56 15.12 11.87
CA GLY A 35 -18.89 15.06 12.49
C GLY A 35 -19.87 14.14 11.77
N VAL A 36 -19.37 13.05 11.19
CA VAL A 36 -20.16 12.12 10.35
C VAL A 36 -20.22 10.73 10.95
N ARG A 37 -21.30 10.00 10.64
CA ARG A 37 -21.53 8.61 11.06
C ARG A 37 -21.73 7.73 9.83
N ALA A 38 -21.58 6.43 10.03
CA ALA A 38 -21.92 5.46 8.99
C ALA A 38 -23.40 5.60 8.59
N GLY A 39 -23.65 5.75 7.29
CA GLY A 39 -24.99 5.99 6.73
C GLY A 39 -25.26 7.45 6.33
N ASP A 40 -24.43 8.39 6.77
CA ASP A 40 -24.57 9.80 6.40
C ASP A 40 -24.16 10.05 4.95
N LEU A 41 -24.82 11.03 4.32
CA LEU A 41 -24.38 11.56 3.04
C LEU A 41 -23.26 12.58 3.27
N VAL A 42 -22.15 12.40 2.55
CA VAL A 42 -20.94 13.21 2.71
C VAL A 42 -20.48 13.75 1.36
N THR A 43 -19.78 14.88 1.40
CA THR A 43 -19.04 15.38 0.25
C THR A 43 -17.58 14.98 0.38
N VAL A 44 -17.05 14.32 -0.65
CA VAL A 44 -15.66 13.90 -0.74
C VAL A 44 -14.99 14.62 -1.89
N GLU A 45 -13.92 15.35 -1.58
CA GLU A 45 -12.99 15.90 -2.56
C GLU A 45 -11.72 15.06 -2.56
N VAL A 46 -11.14 14.78 -3.73
CA VAL A 46 -9.87 14.06 -3.87
C VAL A 46 -8.99 14.72 -4.92
N ALA A 47 -7.68 14.76 -4.65
CA ALA A 47 -6.67 15.27 -5.56
C ALA A 47 -5.39 14.42 -5.50
N PRO A 48 -4.70 14.21 -6.63
CA PRO A 48 -3.38 13.60 -6.61
C PRO A 48 -2.39 14.49 -5.86
N VAL A 49 -1.40 13.86 -5.21
CA VAL A 49 -0.30 14.59 -4.58
C VAL A 49 0.84 14.74 -5.58
N ALA A 50 1.60 15.84 -5.47
CA ALA A 50 2.78 16.06 -6.31
C ALA A 50 3.94 15.13 -5.92
N GLU A 51 4.06 14.82 -4.64
CA GLU A 51 5.06 13.93 -4.08
C GLU A 51 4.38 12.80 -3.31
N GLU A 52 4.66 11.56 -3.72
CA GLU A 52 4.11 10.37 -3.10
C GLU A 52 4.80 10.13 -1.74
N PRO A 53 4.04 9.90 -0.66
CA PRO A 53 4.63 9.66 0.64
C PRO A 53 5.43 8.35 0.64
N GLU A 54 6.48 8.31 1.45
CA GLU A 54 7.25 7.08 1.63
C GLU A 54 6.39 6.02 2.34
N PRO A 55 6.24 4.82 1.77
CA PRO A 55 5.45 3.77 2.39
C PRO A 55 6.15 3.21 3.63
N ALA A 56 5.36 2.81 4.63
CA ALA A 56 5.89 2.14 5.82
C ALA A 56 6.46 0.76 5.43
N VAL A 57 7.76 0.57 5.66
CA VAL A 57 8.47 -0.68 5.33
C VAL A 57 8.27 -1.68 6.48
N PRO A 58 7.74 -2.90 6.21
CA PRO A 58 7.67 -3.95 7.22
C PRO A 58 9.05 -4.30 7.79
N GLU A 59 9.11 -4.59 9.09
CA GLU A 59 10.38 -4.83 9.81
C GLU A 59 11.20 -5.97 9.19
N ASP A 60 10.57 -7.08 8.83
CA ASP A 60 11.24 -8.22 8.22
C ASP A 60 11.85 -7.92 6.84
N LEU A 61 11.22 -7.04 6.05
CA LEU A 61 11.79 -6.53 4.81
C LEU A 61 12.95 -5.56 5.11
N ALA A 62 12.78 -4.66 6.08
CA ALA A 62 13.84 -3.73 6.47
C ALA A 62 15.10 -4.46 6.95
N ASP A 63 14.93 -5.53 7.74
CA ASP A 63 16.02 -6.40 8.21
C ASP A 63 16.75 -7.07 7.04
N ALA A 64 16.00 -7.63 6.10
CA ALA A 64 16.57 -8.29 4.92
C ALA A 64 17.32 -7.31 4.02
N LEU A 65 16.81 -6.09 3.84
CA LEU A 65 17.49 -5.04 3.08
C LEU A 65 18.79 -4.61 3.80
N ARG A 66 18.76 -4.39 5.12
CA ARG A 66 19.97 -4.06 5.90
C ARG A 66 21.05 -5.13 5.80
N ALA A 67 20.66 -6.40 5.72
CA ALA A 67 21.57 -7.52 5.56
C ALA A 67 22.17 -7.62 4.14
N ASN A 68 21.60 -6.94 3.14
CA ASN A 68 22.00 -7.00 1.73
C ASN A 68 22.27 -5.60 1.16
N PRO A 69 23.51 -5.07 1.26
CA PRO A 69 23.82 -3.69 0.88
C PRO A 69 23.45 -3.32 -0.57
N GLU A 70 23.66 -4.23 -1.52
CA GLU A 70 23.31 -4.01 -2.93
C GLU A 70 21.79 -3.89 -3.13
N ALA A 71 21.02 -4.75 -2.46
CA ALA A 71 19.56 -4.68 -2.47
C ALA A 71 19.06 -3.40 -1.81
N ASN A 72 19.66 -2.98 -0.70
CA ASN A 72 19.31 -1.74 -0.01
C ASN A 72 19.57 -0.51 -0.90
N GLN A 73 20.68 -0.49 -1.62
CA GLN A 73 20.95 0.56 -2.61
C GLN A 73 19.92 0.53 -3.74
N GLY A 74 19.59 -0.66 -4.26
CA GLY A 74 18.54 -0.85 -5.25
C GLY A 74 17.17 -0.33 -4.77
N TRP A 75 16.80 -0.63 -3.52
CA TRP A 75 15.58 -0.14 -2.86
C TRP A 75 15.52 1.38 -2.82
N HIS A 76 16.60 2.03 -2.36
CA HIS A 76 16.67 3.49 -2.30
C HIS A 76 16.71 4.16 -3.68
N ALA A 77 17.11 3.43 -4.73
CA ALA A 77 17.06 3.91 -6.11
C ALA A 77 15.67 3.75 -6.78
N THR A 78 14.71 3.08 -6.13
CA THR A 78 13.32 2.96 -6.62
C THR A 78 12.47 4.17 -6.22
N THR A 79 11.29 4.33 -6.84
CA THR A 79 10.33 5.39 -6.49
C THR A 79 9.43 4.96 -5.33
N PRO A 80 8.81 5.88 -4.57
CA PRO A 80 7.87 5.52 -3.49
C PRO A 80 6.75 4.58 -3.95
N VAL A 81 6.18 4.80 -5.14
CA VAL A 81 5.16 3.91 -5.73
C VAL A 81 5.72 2.52 -6.01
N ALA A 82 6.96 2.41 -6.48
CA ALA A 82 7.60 1.12 -6.70
C ALA A 82 7.84 0.38 -5.38
N ARG A 83 8.22 1.09 -4.31
CA ARG A 83 8.36 0.53 -2.96
C ARG A 83 7.02 0.02 -2.44
N LEU A 84 5.94 0.76 -2.68
CA LEU A 84 4.58 0.32 -2.34
C LEU A 84 4.22 -0.97 -3.08
N ASP A 85 4.50 -1.08 -4.38
CA ASP A 85 4.28 -2.31 -5.16
C ASP A 85 5.06 -3.51 -4.56
N TRP A 86 6.33 -3.31 -4.19
CA TRP A 86 7.13 -4.34 -3.53
C TRP A 86 6.53 -4.78 -2.20
N ILE A 87 6.11 -3.82 -1.37
CA ILE A 87 5.47 -4.09 -0.08
C ILE A 87 4.19 -4.88 -0.28
N HIS A 88 3.31 -4.46 -1.19
CA HIS A 88 2.06 -5.16 -1.52
C HIS A 88 2.30 -6.58 -2.05
N TRP A 89 3.30 -6.77 -2.91
CA TRP A 89 3.68 -8.10 -3.37
C TRP A 89 4.17 -8.97 -2.21
N ILE A 90 4.96 -8.44 -1.27
CA ILE A 90 5.47 -9.22 -0.14
C ILE A 90 4.34 -9.51 0.88
N THR A 91 3.49 -8.53 1.20
CA THR A 91 2.41 -8.65 2.20
C THR A 91 1.20 -9.43 1.71
N SER A 92 0.98 -9.53 0.40
CA SER A 92 -0.06 -10.42 -0.15
C SER A 92 0.21 -11.92 0.11
N ALA A 93 1.43 -12.30 0.48
CA ALA A 93 1.74 -13.68 0.88
C ALA A 93 1.26 -13.97 2.33
N LYS A 94 0.08 -14.59 2.46
CA LYS A 94 -0.51 -14.95 3.76
C LYS A 94 0.30 -16.00 4.55
N GLN A 95 1.07 -16.84 3.87
CA GLN A 95 1.90 -17.86 4.52
C GLN A 95 3.31 -17.33 4.79
N ALA A 96 3.79 -17.46 6.03
CA ALA A 96 5.11 -16.99 6.45
C ALA A 96 6.25 -17.53 5.56
N ARG A 97 6.19 -18.81 5.15
CA ARG A 97 7.16 -19.41 4.23
C ARG A 97 7.22 -18.68 2.88
N THR A 98 6.05 -18.38 2.30
CA THR A 98 5.96 -17.67 1.02
C THR A 98 6.40 -16.22 1.15
N ARG A 99 6.07 -15.57 2.27
CA ARG A 99 6.53 -14.21 2.58
C ARG A 99 8.06 -14.15 2.66
N GLY A 100 8.68 -15.06 3.41
CA GLY A 100 10.15 -15.16 3.51
C GLY A 100 10.80 -15.39 2.15
N LYS A 101 10.22 -16.27 1.31
CA LYS A 101 10.69 -16.46 -0.07
C LYS A 101 10.60 -15.16 -0.89
N ARG A 102 9.47 -14.44 -0.85
CA ARG A 102 9.31 -13.18 -1.58
C ARG A 102 10.29 -12.10 -1.11
N ILE A 103 10.61 -12.06 0.18
CA ILE A 103 11.62 -11.13 0.71
C ILE A 103 13.01 -11.45 0.14
N ALA A 104 13.40 -12.72 0.12
CA ALA A 104 14.66 -13.15 -0.50
C ALA A 104 14.69 -12.82 -2.00
N ASP A 105 13.64 -13.20 -2.74
CA ASP A 105 13.49 -12.90 -4.17
C ASP A 105 13.52 -11.38 -4.44
N ALA A 106 12.93 -10.57 -3.57
CA ALA A 106 12.99 -9.10 -3.67
C ALA A 106 14.42 -8.58 -3.52
N CYS A 107 15.18 -9.09 -2.55
CA CYS A 107 16.58 -8.70 -2.36
C CYS A 107 17.41 -9.03 -3.61
N ASP A 108 17.29 -10.24 -4.15
CA ASP A 108 18.00 -10.67 -5.37
C ASP A 108 17.63 -9.78 -6.58
N MET A 109 16.35 -9.46 -6.73
CA MET A 109 15.87 -8.60 -7.82
C MET A 109 16.36 -7.16 -7.68
N LEU A 110 16.35 -6.60 -6.48
CA LEU A 110 16.83 -5.25 -6.23
C LEU A 110 18.36 -5.14 -6.41
N ALA A 111 19.11 -6.12 -5.92
CA ALA A 111 20.57 -6.20 -6.09
C ALA A 111 20.97 -6.32 -7.57
N SER A 112 20.19 -7.07 -8.36
CA SER A 112 20.37 -7.15 -9.82
C SER A 112 19.86 -5.92 -10.60
N GLY A 113 19.44 -4.85 -9.91
CA GLY A 113 19.08 -3.58 -10.50
C GLY A 113 17.62 -3.47 -10.98
N LYS A 114 16.75 -4.44 -10.67
CA LYS A 114 15.33 -4.31 -10.98
C LYS A 114 14.68 -3.27 -10.08
N ARG A 115 14.06 -2.26 -10.70
CA ARG A 115 13.39 -1.17 -9.98
C ARG A 115 11.90 -1.39 -9.70
N ARG A 116 11.31 -2.43 -10.31
CA ARG A 116 9.89 -2.82 -10.13
C ARG A 116 9.81 -4.33 -9.96
N VAL A 117 8.84 -4.76 -9.16
CA VAL A 117 8.48 -6.16 -9.03
C VAL A 117 7.96 -6.70 -10.37
N CYS A 118 8.42 -7.88 -10.77
CA CYS A 118 8.00 -8.53 -12.02
C CYS A 118 6.78 -9.42 -11.79
N CYS A 119 5.87 -9.45 -12.77
CA CYS A 119 4.63 -10.26 -12.77
C CYS A 119 3.71 -10.03 -11.56
N PHE A 120 3.74 -8.83 -10.96
CA PHE A 120 2.79 -8.40 -9.95
C PHE A 120 1.74 -7.49 -10.57
N ASP A 121 0.48 -7.75 -10.25
CA ASP A 121 -0.67 -6.92 -10.63
C ASP A 121 -1.02 -5.99 -9.46
N PRO A 122 -0.72 -4.67 -9.55
CA PRO A 122 -0.99 -3.72 -8.48
C PRO A 122 -2.48 -3.57 -8.18
N SER A 123 -3.38 -3.90 -9.13
CA SER A 123 -4.82 -3.84 -8.91
C SER A 123 -5.33 -4.95 -7.99
N GLY A 124 -4.55 -6.03 -7.81
CA GLY A 124 -4.97 -7.23 -7.09
C GLY A 124 -6.09 -8.03 -7.75
N PHE A 125 -6.56 -7.62 -8.93
CA PHE A 125 -7.70 -8.23 -9.60
C PHE A 125 -7.42 -9.69 -9.96
N TYR A 126 -6.22 -10.00 -10.45
CA TYR A 126 -5.85 -11.37 -10.80
C TYR A 126 -5.36 -12.20 -9.62
N SER A 127 -4.67 -11.57 -8.67
CA SER A 127 -4.12 -12.27 -7.50
C SER A 127 -5.18 -12.60 -6.44
N LYS A 128 -6.30 -11.87 -6.44
CA LYS A 128 -7.35 -11.91 -5.39
C LYS A 128 -6.80 -11.68 -3.98
N ALA A 129 -5.63 -11.02 -3.89
CA ALA A 129 -4.96 -10.77 -2.63
C ALA A 129 -5.47 -9.52 -1.92
N PHE A 130 -6.06 -8.58 -2.67
CA PHE A 130 -6.59 -7.32 -2.14
C PHE A 130 -8.12 -7.33 -2.17
N THR A 131 -8.71 -6.72 -1.14
CA THR A 131 -10.15 -6.58 -0.99
C THR A 131 -10.42 -5.41 -0.07
N SER A 132 -11.51 -4.68 -0.31
CA SER A 132 -12.00 -3.70 0.65
C SER A 132 -12.42 -4.41 1.95
N PRO A 133 -12.27 -3.76 3.13
CA PRO A 133 -12.80 -4.28 4.37
C PRO A 133 -14.29 -4.56 4.24
N LYS A 134 -14.72 -5.76 4.66
CA LYS A 134 -16.15 -6.08 4.71
C LYS A 134 -16.81 -5.29 5.82
N ALA A 135 -17.95 -4.67 5.53
CA ALA A 135 -18.81 -4.14 6.57
C ALA A 135 -19.13 -5.28 7.56
N LYS A 136 -19.08 -4.99 8.87
CA LYS A 136 -19.69 -5.90 9.84
C LYS A 136 -21.19 -5.89 9.55
N GLU A 137 -21.78 -7.06 9.32
CA GLU A 137 -23.23 -7.18 9.24
C GLU A 137 -23.85 -6.63 10.53
N PRO A 138 -24.96 -5.90 10.45
CA PRO A 138 -25.63 -5.30 11.60
C PRO A 138 -26.16 -6.34 12.59
#